data_AF-R5LP71-F1
#
_entry.id   AF-R5LP71-F1
#
_cell.length_a   1.000
_cell.length_b   1.000
_cell.length_c   1.000
_cell.angle_alpha   90.00
_cell.angle_beta   90.00
_cell.angle_gamma   90.00
#
_symmetry.space_group_name_H-M   'P 1'
#
loop_
_entity.id
_entity.type
_entity.pdbx_description
1 polymer ?
#
loop_
_entity_poly.entity_id
_entity_poly.type
_entity_poly.pdbx_seq_one_letter_code
_entity_poly.pdbx_strand_id
1 'polypeptide(L)'
;MPKKRKLSRKNAEDVYVALQKQRRKIKRRSIFLALFVLGVNAYAWFVFLSSASVNVKANVVSWDVNFLDENSPVKDMEIITEDLYPGMPKYQKTIKVYNRSDVRASFSFKVDSITVLGEETMNGTDTTDEAVNYLKDTYPFIVTFDYDKTVLEKDDHLNFTINIEWPFEKGEALAKDYYKLTKQYKYDPSVSYYALINGNYVEESISENEFNTDKTNLYLEKDDADSFWGSTCKAYKADNEEVCFKFHILLTVTQIGE
;
A
#
# COMPACT_ATOMS: atom_id res chain seq x y z
N MET A 1 -33.24 -98.11 -58.52
CA MET A 1 -32.01 -97.99 -57.68
C MET A 1 -31.36 -96.64 -57.93
N PRO A 2 -31.15 -95.76 -56.92
CA PRO A 2 -30.54 -94.46 -57.13
C PRO A 2 -29.00 -94.55 -57.10
N LYS A 3 -28.35 -94.00 -58.12
CA LYS A 3 -26.88 -93.83 -58.22
C LYS A 3 -26.39 -92.90 -57.10
N LYS A 4 -25.65 -93.44 -56.12
CA LYS A 4 -24.87 -92.62 -55.18
C LYS A 4 -23.79 -91.85 -55.94
N ARG A 5 -23.97 -90.53 -56.08
CA ARG A 5 -22.92 -89.62 -56.56
C ARG A 5 -21.78 -89.61 -55.55
N LYS A 6 -20.64 -90.22 -55.90
CA LYS A 6 -19.38 -90.05 -55.16
C LYS A 6 -18.93 -88.60 -55.37
N LEU A 7 -18.97 -87.77 -54.33
CA LEU A 7 -18.32 -86.45 -54.35
C LEU A 7 -16.83 -86.67 -54.64
N SER A 8 -16.35 -86.06 -55.73
CA SER A 8 -14.94 -86.00 -56.07
C SER A 8 -14.17 -85.41 -54.89
N ARG A 9 -13.18 -86.16 -54.37
CA ARG A 9 -12.36 -85.81 -53.21
C ARG A 9 -11.70 -84.42 -53.33
N LYS A 10 -11.42 -83.98 -54.57
CA LYS A 10 -10.92 -82.63 -54.89
C LYS A 10 -11.88 -81.51 -54.48
N ASN A 11 -13.19 -81.68 -54.70
CA ASN A 11 -14.18 -80.64 -54.38
C ASN A 11 -14.38 -80.48 -52.86
N ALA A 12 -14.18 -81.54 -52.09
CA ALA A 12 -14.27 -81.47 -50.64
C ALA A 12 -13.08 -80.69 -50.06
N GLU A 13 -11.86 -80.99 -50.49
CA GLU A 13 -10.65 -80.29 -50.04
C GLU A 13 -10.70 -78.78 -50.35
N ASP A 14 -11.15 -78.41 -51.55
CA ASP A 14 -11.30 -77.00 -51.93
C ASP A 14 -12.32 -76.25 -51.05
N VAL A 15 -13.44 -76.91 -50.70
CA VAL A 15 -14.44 -76.38 -49.77
C VAL A 15 -13.86 -76.25 -48.34
N TYR A 16 -13.10 -77.23 -47.87
CA TYR A 16 -12.42 -77.16 -46.57
C TYR A 16 -11.42 -76.00 -46.51
N VAL A 17 -10.62 -75.78 -47.56
CA VAL A 17 -9.66 -74.67 -47.65
C VAL A 17 -10.38 -73.32 -47.70
N ALA A 18 -11.49 -73.22 -48.45
CA ALA A 18 -12.31 -72.01 -48.50
C ALA A 18 -12.93 -71.67 -47.13
N LEU A 19 -13.50 -72.66 -46.43
CA LEU A 19 -14.02 -72.51 -45.07
C LEU A 19 -12.91 -72.14 -44.07
N GLN A 20 -11.70 -72.68 -44.22
CA GLN A 20 -10.56 -72.34 -43.36
C GLN A 20 -10.08 -70.90 -43.58
N LYS A 21 -10.05 -70.41 -44.83
CA LYS A 21 -9.77 -69.00 -45.16
C LYS A 21 -10.86 -68.07 -44.59
N GLN A 22 -12.12 -68.45 -44.70
CA GLN A 22 -13.24 -67.68 -44.16
C GLN A 22 -13.20 -67.62 -42.62
N ARG A 23 -12.92 -68.75 -41.95
CA ARG A 23 -12.70 -68.79 -40.48
C ARG A 23 -11.55 -67.89 -40.04
N ARG A 24 -10.43 -67.85 -40.78
CA ARG A 24 -9.30 -66.93 -40.49
C ARG A 24 -9.71 -65.47 -40.64
N LYS A 25 -10.50 -65.14 -41.68
CA LYS A 25 -11.04 -63.79 -41.91
C LYS A 25 -12.00 -63.36 -40.80
N ILE A 26 -12.87 -64.26 -40.35
CA ILE A 26 -13.77 -64.04 -39.20
C ILE A 26 -12.97 -63.86 -37.92
N LYS A 27 -12.00 -64.73 -37.61
CA LYS A 27 -11.12 -64.58 -36.44
C LYS A 27 -10.40 -63.24 -36.41
N ARG A 28 -9.84 -62.78 -37.53
CA ARG A 28 -9.19 -61.45 -37.61
C ARG A 28 -10.17 -60.32 -37.34
N ARG A 29 -11.38 -60.37 -37.91
CA ARG A 29 -12.43 -59.36 -37.65
C ARG A 29 -12.90 -59.37 -36.20
N SER A 30 -13.06 -60.55 -35.60
CA SER A 30 -13.43 -60.69 -34.19
C SER A 30 -12.35 -60.18 -33.24
N ILE A 31 -11.07 -60.44 -33.54
CA ILE A 31 -9.94 -59.87 -32.76
C ILE A 31 -9.94 -58.35 -32.87
N PHE A 32 -10.16 -57.80 -34.07
CA PHE A 32 -10.24 -56.35 -34.27
C PHE A 32 -11.40 -55.73 -33.50
N LEU A 33 -12.57 -56.39 -33.50
CA LEU A 33 -13.73 -55.95 -32.74
C LEU A 33 -13.48 -56.05 -31.22
N ALA A 34 -12.80 -57.09 -30.74
CA ALA A 34 -12.44 -57.23 -29.34
C ALA A 34 -11.48 -56.11 -28.89
N LEU A 35 -10.47 -55.77 -29.71
CA LEU A 35 -9.56 -54.65 -29.44
C LEU A 35 -10.30 -53.31 -29.44
N PHE A 36 -11.27 -53.12 -30.34
CA PHE A 36 -12.09 -51.92 -30.37
C PHE A 36 -12.94 -51.79 -29.10
N VAL A 37 -13.61 -52.86 -28.66
CA VAL A 37 -14.40 -52.87 -27.42
C VAL A 37 -13.51 -52.62 -26.19
N LEU A 38 -12.32 -53.20 -26.15
CA LEU A 38 -11.32 -52.91 -25.12
C LEU A 38 -10.89 -51.44 -25.15
N GLY A 39 -10.68 -50.86 -26.32
CA GLY A 39 -10.34 -49.45 -26.49
C GLY A 39 -11.45 -48.52 -26.00
N VAL A 40 -12.72 -48.82 -26.30
CA VAL A 40 -13.88 -48.06 -25.80
C VAL A 40 -14.00 -48.18 -24.28
N ASN A 41 -13.78 -49.37 -23.71
CA ASN A 41 -13.82 -49.58 -22.27
C ASN A 41 -12.68 -48.86 -21.54
N ALA A 42 -11.46 -48.94 -22.08
CA ALA A 42 -10.31 -48.19 -21.58
C ALA A 42 -10.51 -46.68 -21.72
N TYR A 43 -11.13 -46.22 -22.81
CA TYR A 43 -11.49 -44.82 -22.99
C TYR A 43 -12.55 -44.36 -21.99
N ALA A 44 -13.58 -45.16 -21.72
CA ALA A 44 -14.57 -44.87 -20.69
C ALA A 44 -13.94 -44.77 -19.29
N TRP A 45 -13.02 -45.68 -18.97
CA TRP A 45 -12.22 -45.61 -17.74
C TRP A 45 -11.29 -44.39 -17.69
N PHE A 46 -10.66 -44.04 -18.82
CA PHE A 46 -9.83 -42.84 -18.93
C PHE A 46 -10.63 -41.56 -18.75
N VAL A 47 -11.81 -41.46 -19.39
CA VAL A 47 -12.74 -40.34 -19.19
C VAL A 47 -13.17 -40.29 -17.74
N PHE A 48 -13.55 -41.42 -17.12
CA PHE A 48 -13.90 -41.48 -15.71
C PHE A 48 -12.77 -40.97 -14.82
N LEU A 49 -11.53 -41.41 -15.04
CA LEU A 49 -10.34 -40.96 -14.29
C LEU A 49 -10.05 -39.46 -14.52
N SER A 50 -10.23 -38.96 -15.74
CA SER A 50 -10.05 -37.54 -16.06
C SER A 50 -11.17 -36.65 -15.51
N SER A 51 -12.39 -37.21 -15.40
CA SER A 51 -13.56 -36.57 -14.81
C SER A 51 -13.63 -36.75 -13.29
N ALA A 52 -12.80 -37.63 -12.72
CA ALA A 52 -12.59 -37.79 -11.29
C ALA A 52 -11.75 -36.61 -10.78
N SER A 53 -12.42 -35.46 -10.70
CA SER A 53 -12.09 -34.33 -9.84
C SER A 53 -10.60 -33.97 -9.81
N VAL A 54 -10.12 -33.33 -10.87
CA VAL A 54 -9.18 -32.22 -10.64
C VAL A 54 -10.01 -31.10 -10.01
N ASN A 55 -10.37 -31.29 -8.73
CA ASN A 55 -10.85 -30.23 -7.88
C ASN A 55 -9.62 -29.39 -7.56
N VAL A 56 -9.16 -28.58 -8.53
CA VAL A 56 -8.28 -27.46 -8.21
C VAL A 56 -9.13 -26.55 -7.34
N LYS A 57 -9.11 -26.80 -6.03
CA LYS A 57 -9.45 -25.81 -5.03
C LYS A 57 -8.35 -24.75 -5.10
N ALA A 58 -8.33 -23.97 -6.17
CA ALA A 58 -7.68 -22.68 -6.17
C ALA A 58 -8.55 -21.85 -5.22
N ASN A 59 -8.15 -21.81 -3.94
CA ASN A 59 -8.61 -20.76 -3.05
C ASN A 59 -8.06 -19.47 -3.66
N VAL A 60 -8.88 -18.77 -4.44
CA VAL A 60 -8.56 -17.43 -4.91
C VAL A 60 -8.57 -16.57 -3.66
N VAL A 61 -7.38 -16.28 -3.13
CA VAL A 61 -7.23 -15.30 -2.06
C VAL A 61 -7.70 -13.96 -2.62
N SER A 62 -8.84 -13.47 -2.12
CA SER A 62 -9.29 -12.12 -2.44
C SER A 62 -8.39 -11.10 -1.73
N TRP A 63 -7.96 -10.06 -2.45
CA TRP A 63 -7.26 -8.90 -1.90
C TRP A 63 -8.18 -7.69 -1.98
N ASP A 64 -8.69 -7.24 -0.84
CA ASP A 64 -9.59 -6.10 -0.71
C ASP A 64 -9.23 -5.31 0.56
N VAL A 65 -8.38 -4.30 0.38
CA VAL A 65 -8.01 -3.37 1.44
C VAL A 65 -8.57 -2.00 1.10
N ASN A 66 -9.35 -1.45 2.03
CA ASN A 66 -10.00 -0.14 1.87
C ASN A 66 -9.51 0.81 2.95
N PHE A 67 -9.08 2.01 2.55
CA PHE A 67 -8.87 3.13 3.48
C PHE A 67 -10.14 3.97 3.46
N LEU A 68 -10.78 4.13 4.61
CA LEU A 68 -12.03 4.86 4.74
C LEU A 68 -11.80 6.15 5.53
N ASP A 69 -12.09 7.28 4.87
CA ASP A 69 -12.25 8.59 5.51
C ASP A 69 -13.75 8.89 5.57
N GLU A 70 -14.32 8.96 6.77
CA GLU A 70 -15.77 9.12 6.99
C GLU A 70 -16.65 8.16 6.15
N ASN A 71 -16.16 6.94 5.89
CA ASN A 71 -16.76 5.87 5.06
C ASN A 71 -16.61 6.01 3.53
N SER A 72 -15.84 6.98 3.05
CA SER A 72 -15.47 7.12 1.64
C SER A 72 -14.09 6.49 1.37
N PRO A 73 -13.92 5.72 0.27
CA PRO A 73 -12.63 5.12 -0.06
C PRO A 73 -11.61 6.18 -0.49
N VAL A 74 -10.45 6.19 0.16
CA VAL A 74 -9.31 7.09 -0.12
C VAL A 74 -8.10 6.25 -0.49
N LYS A 75 -7.23 6.73 -1.39
CA LYS A 75 -5.97 6.07 -1.75
C LYS A 75 -4.76 6.96 -1.48
N ASP A 76 -4.91 8.25 -1.72
CA ASP A 76 -3.92 9.29 -1.48
C ASP A 76 -4.54 10.34 -0.55
N MET A 77 -3.78 10.79 0.44
CA MET A 77 -4.25 11.75 1.42
C MET A 77 -3.39 13.01 1.43
N GLU A 78 -4.06 14.13 1.14
CA GLU A 78 -3.57 15.46 1.43
C GLU A 78 -4.29 15.98 2.68
N ILE A 79 -3.55 16.35 3.71
CA ILE A 79 -4.11 16.99 4.91
C ILE A 79 -4.00 18.49 4.77
N ILE A 80 -5.17 19.12 4.79
CA ILE A 80 -5.38 20.56 4.70
C ILE A 80 -5.88 21.02 6.07
N THR A 81 -5.03 21.72 6.82
CA THR A 81 -5.46 22.36 8.07
C THR A 81 -5.95 23.76 7.76
N GLU A 82 -7.23 24.03 8.03
CA GLU A 82 -7.85 25.30 7.61
C GLU A 82 -7.16 26.53 8.23
N ASP A 83 -6.84 26.49 9.53
CA ASP A 83 -6.17 27.57 10.25
C ASP A 83 -5.17 27.02 11.27
N LEU A 84 -3.88 27.22 11.02
CA LEU A 84 -2.80 26.97 11.98
C LEU A 84 -2.48 28.25 12.75
N TYR A 85 -2.59 28.19 14.07
CA TYR A 85 -2.23 29.29 14.96
C TYR A 85 -1.80 28.76 16.34
N PRO A 86 -0.98 29.51 17.10
CA PRO A 86 -0.60 29.15 18.46
C PRO A 86 -1.82 28.93 19.36
N GLY A 87 -1.89 27.80 20.05
CA GLY A 87 -3.01 27.45 20.92
C GLY A 87 -4.28 27.00 20.21
N MET A 88 -4.20 26.65 18.93
CA MET A 88 -5.34 26.07 18.22
C MET A 88 -5.82 24.77 18.88
N PRO A 89 -7.13 24.47 18.82
CA PRO A 89 -7.62 23.16 19.19
C PRO A 89 -6.86 22.07 18.44
N LYS A 90 -6.54 20.98 19.14
CA LYS A 90 -5.91 19.80 18.56
C LYS A 90 -6.69 19.37 17.32
N TYR A 91 -6.04 19.44 16.15
CA TYR A 91 -6.58 18.86 14.95
C TYR A 91 -6.35 17.36 15.01
N GLN A 92 -7.39 16.58 14.70
CA GLN A 92 -7.33 15.13 14.70
C GLN A 92 -8.08 14.60 13.48
N LYS A 93 -7.42 13.75 12.70
CA LYS A 93 -8.03 13.03 11.58
C LYS A 93 -7.74 11.55 11.71
N THR A 94 -8.79 10.73 11.73
CA THR A 94 -8.67 9.27 11.83
C THR A 94 -9.15 8.61 10.56
N ILE A 95 -8.30 7.76 9.99
CA ILE A 95 -8.57 6.94 8.82
C ILE A 95 -8.69 5.50 9.26
N LYS A 96 -9.74 4.85 8.79
CA LYS A 96 -9.97 3.45 9.10
C LYS A 96 -9.46 2.58 7.96
N VAL A 97 -8.47 1.75 8.24
CA VAL A 97 -7.91 0.81 7.24
C VAL A 97 -8.51 -0.56 7.50
N TYR A 98 -9.31 -1.05 6.55
CA TYR A 98 -9.99 -2.34 6.62
C TYR A 98 -9.29 -3.37 5.73
N ASN A 99 -9.00 -4.54 6.30
CA ASN A 99 -8.59 -5.70 5.54
C ASN A 99 -9.77 -6.66 5.35
N ARG A 100 -10.44 -6.59 4.19
CA ARG A 100 -11.49 -7.53 3.78
C ARG A 100 -10.93 -8.69 2.94
N SER A 101 -9.61 -8.81 2.88
CA SER A 101 -8.91 -9.85 2.14
C SER A 101 -9.02 -11.20 2.87
N ASP A 102 -8.80 -12.28 2.13
CA ASP A 102 -8.72 -13.64 2.71
C ASP A 102 -7.39 -13.93 3.41
N VAL A 103 -6.48 -12.96 3.44
CA VAL A 103 -5.11 -13.07 3.94
C VAL A 103 -4.77 -11.91 4.85
N ARG A 104 -3.78 -12.13 5.71
CA ARG A 104 -3.23 -11.09 6.57
C ARG A 104 -2.54 -10.01 5.75
N ALA A 105 -2.58 -8.80 6.26
CA ALA A 105 -1.98 -7.64 5.62
C ALA A 105 -1.08 -6.88 6.60
N SER A 106 0.03 -6.34 6.10
CA SER A 106 0.92 -5.45 6.83
C SER A 106 0.66 -4.01 6.40
N PHE A 107 0.38 -3.14 7.36
CA PHE A 107 0.21 -1.70 7.18
C PHE A 107 1.50 -0.94 7.47
N SER A 108 1.84 -0.01 6.60
CA SER A 108 2.87 0.99 6.80
C SER A 108 2.46 2.31 6.15
N PHE A 109 3.16 3.39 6.50
CA PHE A 109 2.96 4.69 5.88
C PHE A 109 4.28 5.44 5.72
N LYS A 110 4.31 6.36 4.77
CA LYS A 110 5.45 7.26 4.52
C LYS A 110 4.95 8.68 4.33
N VAL A 111 5.63 9.66 4.95
CA VAL A 111 5.47 11.07 4.59
C VAL A 111 6.22 11.31 3.29
N ASP A 112 5.50 11.64 2.23
CA ASP A 112 6.04 11.78 0.88
C ASP A 112 6.60 13.19 0.66
N SER A 113 5.80 14.21 0.96
CA SER A 113 6.20 15.61 0.86
C SER A 113 5.57 16.46 1.95
N ILE A 114 6.25 17.55 2.27
CA ILE A 114 5.79 18.59 3.20
C ILE A 114 5.94 19.93 2.50
N THR A 115 4.85 20.69 2.44
CA THR A 115 4.79 22.02 1.85
C THR A 115 4.41 23.03 2.92
N VAL A 116 5.24 24.07 3.08
CA VAL A 116 5.00 25.19 3.99
C VAL A 116 5.06 26.48 3.20
N LEU A 117 4.01 27.30 3.27
CA LEU A 117 3.85 28.54 2.52
C LEU A 117 4.06 28.37 1.00
N GLY A 118 3.60 27.23 0.45
CA GLY A 118 3.75 26.89 -0.97
C GLY A 118 5.13 26.40 -1.39
N GLU A 119 6.09 26.35 -0.47
CA GLU A 119 7.42 25.80 -0.73
C GLU A 119 7.52 24.37 -0.19
N GLU A 120 8.00 23.45 -1.03
CA GLU A 120 8.32 22.10 -0.58
C GLU A 120 9.57 22.16 0.32
N THR A 121 9.38 21.88 1.61
CA THR A 121 10.45 21.98 2.62
C THR A 121 11.18 20.66 2.84
N MET A 122 10.56 19.58 2.39
CA MET A 122 11.13 18.24 2.44
C MET A 122 10.68 17.47 1.21
N ASN A 123 11.64 16.97 0.44
CA ASN A 123 11.41 16.15 -0.73
C ASN A 123 11.98 14.76 -0.42
N GLY A 124 11.10 13.81 -0.09
CA GLY A 124 11.44 12.41 0.17
C GLY A 124 12.61 12.15 1.13
N THR A 125 12.38 12.22 2.45
CA THR A 125 13.29 11.57 3.41
C THR A 125 13.25 10.04 3.24
N ASP A 126 14.32 9.37 3.66
CA ASP A 126 14.39 7.90 3.59
C ASP A 126 13.41 7.26 4.57
N THR A 127 13.11 7.92 5.70
CA THR A 127 12.17 7.42 6.71
C THR A 127 11.12 8.45 7.17
N THR A 128 9.99 7.93 7.65
CA THR A 128 8.90 8.71 8.28
C THR A 128 9.36 9.41 9.56
N ASP A 129 10.23 8.76 10.35
CA ASP A 129 10.70 9.32 11.63
C ASP A 129 11.56 10.56 11.41
N GLU A 130 12.40 10.57 10.38
CA GLU A 130 13.19 11.75 10.00
C GLU A 130 12.29 12.93 9.60
N ALA A 131 11.20 12.67 8.88
CA ALA A 131 10.24 13.71 8.50
C ALA A 131 9.54 14.33 9.70
N VAL A 132 9.07 13.49 10.63
CA VAL A 132 8.41 13.92 11.87
C VAL A 132 9.37 14.71 12.75
N ASN A 133 10.62 14.24 12.89
CA ASN A 133 11.63 14.93 13.68
C ASN A 133 12.00 16.28 13.04
N TYR A 134 12.16 16.33 11.72
CA TYR A 134 12.39 17.59 11.01
C TYR A 134 11.29 18.62 11.29
N LEU A 135 10.01 18.22 11.19
CA LEU A 135 8.89 19.09 11.50
C LEU A 135 8.94 19.62 12.94
N LYS A 136 9.14 18.71 13.90
CA LYS A 136 9.21 19.01 15.33
C LYS A 136 10.39 19.92 15.69
N ASP A 137 11.48 19.85 14.94
CA ASP A 137 12.69 20.64 15.17
C ASP A 137 12.67 22.01 14.51
N THR A 138 11.84 22.16 13.49
CA THR A 138 11.87 23.32 12.59
C THR A 138 10.67 24.24 12.78
N TYR A 139 9.49 23.68 13.08
CA TYR A 139 8.24 24.43 13.16
C TYR A 139 7.61 24.32 14.55
N PRO A 140 6.83 25.34 14.97
CA PRO A 140 6.17 25.34 16.27
C PRO A 140 4.89 24.48 16.34
N PHE A 141 4.34 24.09 15.20
CA PHE A 141 3.27 23.09 15.10
C PHE A 141 3.87 21.68 14.98
N ILE A 142 3.24 20.72 15.64
CA ILE A 142 3.76 19.37 15.85
C ILE A 142 2.76 18.37 15.27
N VAL A 143 3.27 17.51 14.38
CA VAL A 143 2.49 16.46 13.74
C VAL A 143 2.84 15.12 14.39
N THR A 144 1.82 14.37 14.81
CA THR A 144 1.99 13.01 15.34
C THR A 144 1.08 12.01 14.65
N PHE A 145 1.53 10.76 14.62
CA PHE A 145 0.85 9.64 13.96
C PHE A 145 0.64 8.51 14.97
N ASP A 146 -0.60 8.11 15.18
CA ASP A 146 -1.00 7.04 16.09
C ASP A 146 -1.69 5.91 15.32
N TYR A 147 -1.28 4.67 15.58
CA TYR A 147 -1.94 3.47 15.05
C TYR A 147 -1.79 2.33 16.05
N ASP A 148 -2.83 1.52 16.21
CA ASP A 148 -2.93 0.50 17.25
C ASP A 148 -2.18 -0.80 16.89
N LYS A 149 -1.96 -1.06 15.60
CA LYS A 149 -1.28 -2.24 15.09
C LYS A 149 -0.75 -2.03 13.66
N THR A 150 0.22 -2.84 13.28
CA THR A 150 0.79 -2.89 11.93
C THR A 150 0.36 -4.11 11.13
N VAL A 151 -0.24 -5.12 11.78
CA VAL A 151 -0.74 -6.33 11.13
C VAL A 151 -2.25 -6.37 11.27
N LEU A 152 -2.92 -6.55 10.13
CA LEU A 152 -4.36 -6.71 10.01
C LEU A 152 -4.66 -8.17 9.71
N GLU A 153 -5.39 -8.83 10.60
CA GLU A 153 -5.94 -10.16 10.34
C GLU A 153 -7.04 -10.08 9.27
N LYS A 154 -7.58 -11.24 8.86
CA LYS A 154 -8.74 -11.30 7.98
C LYS A 154 -9.95 -10.62 8.63
N ASP A 155 -10.68 -9.81 7.84
CA ASP A 155 -11.86 -9.06 8.25
C ASP A 155 -11.61 -8.07 9.41
N ASP A 156 -10.34 -7.69 9.62
CA ASP A 156 -9.89 -6.80 10.68
C ASP A 156 -9.76 -5.34 10.19
N HIS A 157 -9.59 -4.42 11.14
CA HIS A 157 -9.35 -3.00 10.87
C HIS A 157 -8.39 -2.37 11.87
N LEU A 158 -7.69 -1.33 11.44
CA LEU A 158 -6.92 -0.43 12.30
C LEU A 158 -7.38 1.01 12.12
N ASN A 159 -7.12 1.83 13.12
CA ASN A 159 -7.36 3.26 13.06
C ASN A 159 -6.00 3.98 12.97
N PHE A 160 -5.73 4.59 11.82
CA PHE A 160 -4.57 5.46 11.63
C PHE A 160 -5.00 6.90 11.91
N THR A 161 -4.48 7.48 12.98
CA THR A 161 -4.84 8.82 13.46
C THR A 161 -3.68 9.78 13.30
N ILE A 162 -3.98 10.95 12.77
CA ILE A 162 -3.03 12.03 12.51
C ILE A 162 -3.46 13.18 13.40
N ASN A 163 -2.54 13.67 14.23
CA ASN A 163 -2.78 14.81 15.09
C ASN A 163 -1.86 15.97 14.74
N ILE A 164 -2.38 17.18 14.86
CA ILE A 164 -1.61 18.41 14.72
C ILE A 164 -1.92 19.30 15.91
N GLU A 165 -0.87 19.70 16.61
CA GLU A 165 -0.96 20.50 17.83
C GLU A 165 0.04 21.65 17.76
N TRP A 166 -0.37 22.84 18.20
CA TRP A 166 0.51 23.99 18.34
C TRP A 166 0.39 24.53 19.76
N PRO A 167 1.31 24.14 20.67
CA PRO A 167 1.30 24.59 22.06
C PRO A 167 1.32 26.11 22.17
N PHE A 168 0.51 26.69 23.05
CA PHE A 168 0.49 28.15 23.24
C PHE A 168 1.58 28.59 24.19
N GLU A 169 1.65 27.98 25.38
CA GLU A 169 2.55 28.44 26.45
C GLU A 169 3.94 27.82 26.38
N LYS A 170 4.94 28.59 26.82
CA LYS A 170 6.28 28.05 27.14
C LYS A 170 6.14 27.04 28.28
N GLY A 171 6.75 25.86 28.15
CA GLY A 171 6.75 24.80 29.17
C GLY A 171 5.64 23.74 29.04
N GLU A 172 4.73 23.86 28.06
CA GLU A 172 3.90 22.71 27.67
C GLU A 172 4.76 21.56 27.17
N ALA A 173 4.32 20.31 27.35
CA ALA A 173 5.13 19.10 27.12
C ALA A 173 5.71 18.99 25.69
N LEU A 174 5.06 19.62 24.72
CA LEU A 174 5.43 19.62 23.32
C LEU A 174 6.13 20.92 22.88
N ALA A 175 6.06 21.99 23.68
CA ALA A 175 6.66 23.27 23.36
C ALA A 175 8.19 23.24 23.50
N LYS A 176 8.87 23.92 22.59
CA LYS A 176 10.29 24.27 22.73
C LYS A 176 10.45 25.74 23.04
N ASP A 177 11.54 26.05 23.73
CA ASP A 177 11.89 27.43 24.06
C ASP A 177 12.43 28.20 22.85
N TYR A 178 13.13 27.50 21.94
CA TYR A 178 13.75 28.05 20.75
C TYR A 178 13.46 27.21 19.51
N TYR A 179 13.21 27.87 18.38
CA TYR A 179 12.99 27.26 17.08
C TYR A 179 14.04 27.71 16.08
N LYS A 180 14.52 26.75 15.28
CA LYS A 180 15.51 27.01 14.24
C LYS A 180 14.88 27.79 13.10
N LEU A 181 15.60 28.76 12.57
CA LEU A 181 15.10 29.56 11.45
C LEU A 181 15.21 28.79 10.14
N THR A 182 14.19 28.98 9.32
CA THR A 182 14.08 28.43 7.97
C THR A 182 14.26 29.51 6.90
N LYS A 183 14.20 29.08 5.63
CA LYS A 183 14.28 29.99 4.49
C LYS A 183 13.13 30.99 4.41
N GLN A 184 11.98 30.68 5.01
CA GLN A 184 10.79 31.53 4.96
C GLN A 184 10.89 32.74 5.90
N TYR A 185 11.72 32.68 6.94
CA TYR A 185 11.90 33.82 7.83
C TYR A 185 12.51 35.03 7.11
N LYS A 186 11.99 36.19 7.49
CA LYS A 186 12.45 37.51 7.06
C LYS A 186 13.12 38.20 8.24
N TYR A 187 14.06 39.09 7.94
CA TYR A 187 14.70 39.89 8.97
C TYR A 187 13.68 40.81 9.62
N ASP A 188 13.71 40.89 10.94
CA ASP A 188 12.90 41.75 11.77
C ASP A 188 13.81 42.33 12.87
N PRO A 189 14.09 43.65 12.85
CA PRO A 189 14.95 44.27 13.84
C PRO A 189 14.30 44.39 15.24
N SER A 190 13.02 44.01 15.39
CA SER A 190 12.30 44.07 16.67
C SER A 190 12.42 42.81 17.52
N VAL A 191 13.00 41.73 16.97
CA VAL A 191 13.20 40.45 17.66
C VAL A 191 14.68 40.18 17.92
N SER A 192 14.96 39.37 18.93
CA SER A 192 16.32 38.90 19.24
C SER A 192 16.60 37.58 18.55
N TYR A 193 17.74 37.50 17.87
CA TYR A 193 18.22 36.27 17.23
C TYR A 193 19.23 35.56 18.12
N TYR A 194 19.25 34.23 18.05
CA TYR A 194 20.12 33.41 18.89
C TYR A 194 20.94 32.43 18.06
N ALA A 195 22.19 32.19 18.46
CA ALA A 195 23.03 31.13 17.93
C ALA A 195 23.23 30.03 18.98
N LEU A 196 23.33 28.78 18.53
CA LEU A 196 23.59 27.64 19.42
C LEU A 196 25.11 27.43 19.57
N ILE A 197 25.66 27.85 20.70
CA ILE A 197 27.10 27.78 21.00
C ILE A 197 27.31 26.85 22.20
N ASN A 198 28.01 25.73 21.97
CA ASN A 198 28.29 24.71 23.01
C ASN A 198 27.02 24.22 23.75
N GLY A 199 25.90 24.10 23.01
CA GLY A 199 24.62 23.64 23.56
C GLY A 199 23.80 24.72 24.28
N ASN A 200 24.26 25.98 24.32
CA ASN A 200 23.51 27.09 24.88
C ASN A 200 23.09 28.07 23.79
N TYR A 201 21.88 28.59 23.88
CA TYR A 201 21.40 29.67 23.02
C TYR A 201 21.96 31.00 23.53
N VAL A 202 22.70 31.70 22.67
CA VAL A 202 23.33 32.99 22.98
C VAL A 202 22.79 34.02 21.99
N GLU A 203 22.31 35.14 22.51
CA GLU A 203 21.80 36.23 21.68
C GLU A 203 22.91 36.78 20.78
N GLU A 204 22.60 36.96 19.50
CA GLU A 204 23.49 37.52 18.49
C GLU A 204 22.92 38.83 17.93
N SER A 205 23.78 39.85 17.86
CA SER A 205 23.47 41.08 17.14
C SER A 205 23.83 40.89 15.68
N ILE A 206 22.80 40.74 14.84
CA ILE A 206 22.95 40.44 13.42
C ILE A 206 22.32 41.54 12.55
N SER A 207 23.02 41.93 11.48
CA SER A 207 22.47 42.82 10.45
C SER A 207 21.58 42.07 9.46
N GLU A 208 20.73 42.79 8.71
CA GLU A 208 19.89 42.19 7.68
C GLU A 208 20.68 41.39 6.62
N ASN A 209 21.87 41.88 6.25
CA ASN A 209 22.72 41.20 5.26
C ASN A 209 23.29 39.87 5.80
N GLU A 210 23.73 39.86 7.06
CA GLU A 210 24.21 38.66 7.73
C GLU A 210 23.07 37.67 7.95
N PHE A 211 21.90 38.16 8.36
CA PHE A 211 20.69 37.34 8.50
C PHE A 211 20.34 36.62 7.20
N ASN A 212 20.30 37.33 6.09
CA ASN A 212 19.97 36.71 4.79
C ASN A 212 21.01 35.68 4.35
N THR A 213 22.24 35.78 4.85
CA THR A 213 23.33 34.84 4.55
C THR A 213 23.27 33.61 5.45
N ASP A 214 22.95 33.78 6.74
CA ASP A 214 23.17 32.76 7.76
C ASP A 214 21.93 32.38 8.60
N LYS A 215 20.73 32.84 8.21
CA LYS A 215 19.50 32.60 9.01
C LYS A 215 19.25 31.13 9.35
N THR A 216 19.67 30.17 8.54
CA THR A 216 19.48 28.75 8.85
C THR A 216 20.35 28.23 10.01
N ASN A 217 21.26 29.03 10.54
CA ASN A 217 22.04 28.72 11.75
C ASN A 217 21.56 29.50 12.98
N LEU A 218 20.53 30.32 12.82
CA LEU A 218 19.94 31.13 13.88
C LEU A 218 18.67 30.48 14.45
N TYR A 219 18.28 30.99 15.60
CA TYR A 219 17.12 30.58 16.37
C TYR A 219 16.33 31.82 16.82
N LEU A 220 15.02 31.65 16.98
CA LEU A 220 14.13 32.61 17.64
C LEU A 220 13.56 31.95 18.88
N GLU A 221 13.24 32.77 19.88
CA GLU A 221 12.40 32.33 20.98
C GLU A 221 11.01 31.91 20.49
N LYS A 222 10.36 31.05 21.26
CA LYS A 222 9.00 30.56 20.97
C LYS A 222 8.02 31.67 20.61
N ASP A 223 7.96 32.74 21.40
CA ASP A 223 6.92 33.78 21.24
C ASP A 223 7.11 34.54 19.91
N ASP A 224 8.36 34.79 19.52
CA ASP A 224 8.71 35.43 18.25
C ASP A 224 8.47 34.49 17.06
N ALA A 225 8.86 33.22 17.20
CA ALA A 225 8.59 32.19 16.19
C ALA A 225 7.08 32.01 15.98
N ASP A 226 6.31 31.96 17.06
CA ASP A 226 4.86 31.83 17.04
C ASP A 226 4.19 33.01 16.34
N SER A 227 4.64 34.23 16.67
CA SER A 227 4.16 35.46 16.06
C SER A 227 4.46 35.49 14.56
N PHE A 228 5.68 35.12 14.16
CA PHE A 228 6.07 35.02 12.76
C PHE A 228 5.20 34.01 12.00
N TRP A 229 5.11 32.76 12.47
CA TRP A 229 4.37 31.72 11.76
C TRP A 229 2.86 31.98 11.76
N GLY A 230 2.28 32.41 12.88
CA GLY A 230 0.85 32.70 12.97
C GLY A 230 0.43 33.83 12.03
N SER A 231 1.21 34.92 11.99
CA SER A 231 0.92 36.04 11.07
C SER A 231 1.16 35.68 9.60
N THR A 232 2.24 34.97 9.31
CA THR A 232 2.59 34.58 7.93
C THR A 232 1.63 33.55 7.37
N CYS A 233 1.21 32.56 8.16
CA CYS A 233 0.18 31.60 7.78
C CYS A 233 -1.15 32.29 7.44
N LYS A 234 -1.58 33.23 8.28
CA LYS A 234 -2.81 34.00 8.07
C LYS A 234 -2.74 34.84 6.79
N ALA A 235 -1.62 35.52 6.56
CA ALA A 235 -1.40 36.32 5.36
C ALA A 235 -1.39 35.44 4.09
N TYR A 236 -0.67 34.32 4.13
CA TYR A 236 -0.59 33.39 3.00
C TYR A 236 -1.96 32.88 2.57
N LYS A 237 -2.81 32.50 3.53
CA LYS A 237 -4.20 32.08 3.27
C LYS A 237 -5.04 33.18 2.65
N ALA A 238 -4.89 34.41 3.13
CA ALA A 238 -5.62 35.55 2.58
C ALA A 238 -5.19 35.90 1.15
N ASP A 239 -3.90 35.79 0.85
CA ASP A 239 -3.33 36.20 -0.43
C ASP A 239 -3.47 35.15 -1.53
N ASN A 240 -3.46 33.86 -1.19
CA ASN A 240 -3.42 32.76 -2.16
C ASN A 240 -4.67 31.88 -2.17
N GLU A 241 -5.61 32.08 -1.24
CA GLU A 241 -6.74 31.17 -1.00
C GLU A 241 -6.30 29.72 -0.71
N GLU A 242 -5.08 29.54 -0.20
CA GLU A 242 -4.46 28.25 0.12
C GLU A 242 -4.00 28.15 1.58
N VAL A 243 -4.01 26.95 2.15
CA VAL A 243 -3.49 26.74 3.51
C VAL A 243 -1.97 26.84 3.55
N CYS A 244 -1.44 27.36 4.66
CA CYS A 244 0.00 27.57 4.82
C CYS A 244 0.80 26.27 5.05
N PHE A 245 0.13 25.17 5.38
CA PHE A 245 0.76 23.88 5.66
C PHE A 245 -0.02 22.75 5.00
N LYS A 246 0.70 21.96 4.20
CA LYS A 246 0.18 20.75 3.55
C LYS A 246 1.23 19.66 3.70
N PHE A 247 0.77 18.43 3.84
CA PHE A 247 1.66 17.28 3.74
C PHE A 247 0.92 16.12 3.10
N HIS A 248 1.68 15.35 2.33
CA HIS A 248 1.21 14.22 1.58
C HIS A 248 1.70 12.93 2.26
N ILE A 249 0.77 12.01 2.53
CA ILE A 249 1.08 10.71 3.14
C ILE A 249 0.72 9.60 2.17
N LEU A 250 1.67 8.71 1.95
CA LEU A 250 1.47 7.46 1.23
C LEU A 250 1.16 6.34 2.23
N LEU A 251 -0.05 5.82 2.16
CA LEU A 251 -0.46 4.64 2.93
C LEU A 251 -0.16 3.38 2.10
N THR A 252 0.55 2.43 2.69
CA THR A 252 0.94 1.19 2.02
C THR A 252 0.39 0.00 2.79
N VAL A 253 -0.26 -0.92 2.09
CA VAL A 253 -0.67 -2.20 2.65
C VAL A 253 -0.13 -3.33 1.77
N THR A 254 0.58 -4.26 2.39
CA THR A 254 1.22 -5.39 1.70
C THR A 254 0.67 -6.72 2.20
N GLN A 255 0.54 -7.69 1.31
CA GLN A 255 0.08 -9.02 1.66
C GLN A 255 1.16 -9.75 2.48
N ILE A 256 0.76 -10.32 3.61
CA ILE A 256 1.60 -11.27 4.36
C ILE A 256 1.20 -12.66 3.88
N GLY A 257 2.06 -13.29 3.07
CA GLY A 257 1.89 -14.69 2.68
C GLY A 257 1.92 -15.60 3.90
N GLU A 258 1.20 -16.73 3.82
CA GLU A 258 1.31 -17.82 4.81
C GLU A 258 2.68 -18.50 4.77
#